data_AF-A0A1V1NSJ1-F1
#
_entry.id   AF-A0A1V1NSJ1-F1
#
_cell.length_a   1.000
_cell.length_b   1.000
_cell.length_c   1.000
_cell.angle_alpha   90.00
_cell.angle_beta   90.00
_cell.angle_gamma   90.00
#
_symmetry.space_group_name_H-M   'P 1'
#
loop_
_entity.id
_entity.type
_entity.pdbx_description
1 polymer ?
#
loop_
_entity_poly.entity_id
_entity_poly.type
_entity_poly.pdbx_seq_one_letter_code
_entity_poly.pdbx_strand_id
1 'polypeptide(L)'
;MLTKLKPKLDAASVLTDRGIRTNAIVRIAVTTGLRPIEIANISLDDICFKTALLTIPLRKGRNPIVLPLPEGTIKAIAAYIIGARPDIKNERALFLSFKSPYWPISSNTVQYLIRALMKKANVHGTAYSLRHSFAQNLLASGASVFEVKDMMGHDVLQTTGNYLSIDTELMRKVLFDEETKQFSG
;
A
#
# COMPACT_ATOMS: atom_id res chain seq x y z
N MET A 1 -9.35 8.07 -9.77
CA MET A 1 -9.81 7.15 -8.69
C MET A 1 -8.97 7.32 -7.43
N LEU A 2 -7.64 7.20 -7.54
CA LEU A 2 -6.69 7.37 -6.44
C LEU A 2 -6.74 8.78 -5.82
N THR A 3 -6.82 9.82 -6.64
CA THR A 3 -6.97 11.23 -6.24
C THR A 3 -8.27 11.54 -5.50
N LYS A 4 -9.33 10.73 -5.64
CA LYS A 4 -10.57 10.90 -4.88
C LYS A 4 -10.53 10.23 -3.50
N LEU A 5 -9.60 9.29 -3.32
CA LEU A 5 -9.41 8.55 -2.08
C LEU A 5 -8.40 9.25 -1.18
N LYS A 6 -7.24 9.68 -1.70
CA LYS A 6 -6.21 10.43 -0.95
C LYS A 6 -6.77 11.57 -0.05
N PRO A 7 -7.64 12.49 -0.53
CA PRO A 7 -8.13 13.63 0.25
C PRO A 7 -9.32 13.33 1.18
N LYS A 8 -9.93 12.13 1.11
CA LYS A 8 -11.08 11.75 1.96
C LYS A 8 -10.69 10.90 3.17
N LEU A 9 -9.39 10.74 3.42
CA LEU A 9 -8.88 10.05 4.61
C LEU A 9 -8.76 10.96 5.85
N ASP A 10 -9.20 12.22 5.82
CA ASP A 10 -8.89 13.19 6.87
C ASP A 10 -9.84 13.26 8.09
N ALA A 11 -9.18 13.61 9.21
CA ALA A 11 -9.58 13.95 10.58
C ALA A 11 -10.51 12.99 11.34
N ALA A 12 -11.77 12.83 10.92
CA ALA A 12 -12.76 12.13 11.76
C ALA A 12 -12.58 10.61 11.77
N SER A 13 -12.00 10.05 10.70
CA SER A 13 -11.82 8.60 10.57
C SER A 13 -10.61 8.04 11.33
N VAL A 14 -9.70 8.91 11.81
CA VAL A 14 -8.47 8.55 12.53
C VAL A 14 -8.59 8.66 14.06
N LEU A 15 -9.80 8.95 14.57
CA LEU A 15 -10.08 9.10 16.00
C LEU A 15 -10.26 7.75 16.75
N THR A 16 -10.19 6.63 16.04
CA THR A 16 -10.32 5.28 16.64
C THR A 16 -9.20 4.38 16.15
N ASP A 17 -8.81 3.39 16.95
CA ASP A 17 -7.73 2.45 16.59
C ASP A 17 -8.00 1.73 15.27
N ARG A 18 -9.27 1.33 15.07
CA ARG A 18 -9.76 0.74 13.80
C ARG A 18 -9.59 1.69 12.63
N GLY A 19 -9.85 2.95 12.86
CA GLY A 19 -9.69 4.04 11.93
C GLY A 19 -8.24 4.25 11.50
N ILE A 20 -7.34 4.36 12.48
CA ILE A 20 -5.90 4.52 12.25
C ILE A 20 -5.34 3.33 11.45
N ARG A 21 -5.71 2.09 11.82
CA ARG A 21 -5.33 0.89 11.05
C ARG A 21 -5.85 0.94 9.61
N THR A 22 -7.11 1.31 9.43
CA THR A 22 -7.74 1.37 8.11
C THR A 22 -7.08 2.43 7.22
N ASN A 23 -6.71 3.58 7.80
CA ASN A 23 -5.99 4.65 7.12
C ASN A 23 -4.63 4.15 6.59
N ALA A 24 -3.84 3.47 7.43
CA ALA A 24 -2.57 2.89 7.03
C ALA A 24 -2.74 1.85 5.90
N ILE A 25 -3.68 0.91 6.03
CA ILE A 25 -3.95 -0.12 5.00
C ILE A 25 -4.29 0.51 3.65
N VAL A 26 -5.19 1.48 3.64
CA VAL A 26 -5.64 2.09 2.38
C VAL A 26 -4.53 2.93 1.75
N ARG A 27 -3.75 3.67 2.55
CA ARG A 27 -2.62 4.43 2.02
C ARG A 27 -1.59 3.53 1.35
N ILE A 28 -1.24 2.40 1.98
CA ILE A 28 -0.40 1.38 1.35
C ILE A 28 -1.05 0.94 0.02
N ALA A 29 -2.32 0.52 0.03
CA ALA A 29 -2.99 0.03 -1.19
C ALA A 29 -2.99 1.05 -2.34
N VAL A 30 -3.25 2.32 -2.04
CA VAL A 30 -3.34 3.41 -3.04
C VAL A 30 -1.97 3.82 -3.56
N THR A 31 -0.94 3.78 -2.72
CA THR A 31 0.41 4.28 -3.08
C THR A 31 1.34 3.21 -3.61
N THR A 32 1.12 1.94 -3.28
CA THR A 32 1.98 0.84 -3.70
C THR A 32 1.29 -0.09 -4.71
N GLY A 33 -0.03 0.01 -4.84
CA GLY A 33 -0.83 -0.86 -5.69
C GLY A 33 -0.86 -2.33 -5.24
N LEU A 34 -0.32 -2.67 -4.06
CA LEU A 34 -0.18 -4.05 -3.57
C LEU A 34 -1.51 -4.81 -3.49
N ARG A 35 -1.45 -6.13 -3.67
CA ARG A 35 -2.59 -7.03 -3.54
C ARG A 35 -3.03 -7.09 -2.08
N PRO A 36 -4.32 -7.32 -1.78
CA PRO A 36 -4.79 -7.46 -0.40
C PRO A 36 -4.05 -8.52 0.42
N ILE A 37 -3.61 -9.61 -0.21
CA ILE A 37 -2.81 -10.66 0.45
C ILE A 37 -1.37 -10.21 0.75
N GLU A 38 -0.76 -9.43 -0.14
CA GLU A 38 0.58 -8.85 0.09
C GLU A 38 0.51 -7.88 1.28
N ILE A 39 -0.52 -7.02 1.32
CA ILE A 39 -0.73 -6.05 2.41
C ILE A 39 -1.01 -6.75 3.75
N ALA A 40 -1.83 -7.80 3.75
CA ALA A 40 -2.16 -8.54 4.97
C ALA A 40 -0.94 -9.24 5.60
N ASN A 41 0.05 -9.60 4.78
CA ASN A 41 1.24 -10.33 5.20
C ASN A 41 2.45 -9.44 5.50
N ILE A 42 2.32 -8.11 5.44
CA ILE A 42 3.43 -7.20 5.77
C ILE A 42 3.83 -7.40 7.24
N SER A 43 5.13 -7.59 7.47
CA SER A 43 5.77 -7.60 8.78
C SER A 43 6.32 -6.21 9.14
N LEU A 44 6.56 -5.97 10.43
CA LEU A 44 7.32 -4.80 10.89
C LEU A 44 8.75 -4.78 10.33
N ASP A 45 9.35 -5.95 10.07
CA ASP A 45 10.71 -6.07 9.49
C ASP A 45 10.79 -5.63 8.03
N ASP A 46 9.66 -5.66 7.34
CA ASP A 46 9.61 -5.36 5.91
C ASP A 46 9.75 -3.85 5.65
N ILE A 47 9.64 -3.01 6.70
CA ILE A 47 9.61 -1.56 6.59
C ILE A 47 10.90 -0.95 7.12
N CYS A 48 11.64 -0.27 6.23
CA CYS A 48 12.73 0.60 6.62
C CYS A 48 12.22 2.05 6.72
N PHE A 49 11.93 2.50 7.95
CA PHE A 49 11.46 3.87 8.19
C PHE A 49 12.49 4.94 7.82
N LYS A 50 13.80 4.64 7.93
CA LYS A 50 14.88 5.60 7.62
C LYS A 50 14.94 5.95 6.14
N THR A 51 14.71 4.96 5.26
CA THR A 51 14.77 5.14 3.81
C THR A 51 13.38 5.21 3.18
N ALA A 52 12.31 5.12 3.99
CA ALA A 52 10.93 5.03 3.54
C ALA A 52 10.71 3.93 2.49
N LEU A 53 11.28 2.75 2.70
CA LEU A 53 11.15 1.60 1.80
C LEU A 53 10.36 0.47 2.44
N LEU A 54 9.50 -0.18 1.65
CA LEU A 54 8.78 -1.40 1.99
C LEU A 54 9.25 -2.55 1.11
N THR A 55 9.71 -3.63 1.73
CA THR A 55 10.11 -4.86 1.04
C THR A 55 8.98 -5.87 1.08
N ILE A 56 8.57 -6.43 -0.05
CA ILE A 56 7.61 -7.54 -0.09
C ILE A 56 8.36 -8.80 -0.54
N PRO A 57 8.75 -9.67 0.41
CA PRO A 57 9.62 -10.82 0.11
C PRO A 57 8.88 -11.93 -0.63
N LEU A 58 7.58 -12.10 -0.35
CA LEU A 58 6.76 -13.18 -0.89
C LEU A 58 5.69 -12.63 -1.81
N ARG A 59 5.83 -12.94 -3.11
CA ARG A 59 4.86 -12.59 -4.14
C ARG A 59 4.52 -13.80 -5.00
N LYS A 60 3.39 -13.73 -5.69
CA LYS A 60 3.08 -14.69 -6.76
C LYS A 60 4.22 -14.63 -7.79
N GLY A 61 4.82 -15.77 -8.10
CA GLY A 61 6.01 -15.86 -8.97
C GLY A 61 7.36 -15.81 -8.25
N ARG A 62 7.39 -15.67 -6.91
CA ARG A 62 8.61 -15.63 -6.06
C ARG A 62 9.59 -14.49 -6.37
N ASN A 63 9.12 -13.40 -6.97
CA ASN A 63 9.94 -12.21 -7.22
C ASN A 63 9.73 -11.18 -6.10
N PRO A 64 10.70 -10.98 -5.18
CA PRO A 64 10.59 -9.96 -4.13
C PRO A 64 10.68 -8.55 -4.73
N ILE A 65 9.98 -7.57 -4.16
CA ILE A 65 10.02 -6.18 -4.64
C ILE A 65 10.30 -5.22 -3.49
N VAL A 66 11.00 -4.13 -3.77
CA VAL A 66 11.18 -3.01 -2.84
C VAL A 66 10.42 -1.81 -3.40
N LEU A 67 9.58 -1.18 -2.57
CA LEU A 67 8.69 -0.11 -2.95
C LEU A 67 8.94 1.13 -2.09
N PRO A 68 9.08 2.32 -2.68
CA PRO A 68 9.11 3.55 -1.91
C PRO A 68 7.73 3.84 -1.31
N LEU A 69 7.73 4.28 -0.06
CA LEU A 69 6.54 4.72 0.66
C LEU A 69 6.54 6.25 0.70
N PRO A 70 5.47 6.91 0.21
CA PRO A 70 5.33 8.36 0.36
C PRO A 70 5.29 8.76 1.83
N GLU A 71 5.64 10.01 2.10
CA GLU A 71 5.70 10.53 3.48
C GLU A 71 4.36 10.35 4.19
N GLY A 72 3.24 10.65 3.51
CA GLY A 72 1.89 10.44 4.05
C GLY A 72 1.57 8.99 4.40
N THR A 73 2.15 8.01 3.68
CA THR A 73 1.96 6.58 3.96
C THR A 73 2.82 6.14 5.16
N ILE A 74 4.10 6.55 5.21
CA ILE A 74 4.99 6.28 6.34
C ILE A 74 4.38 6.84 7.63
N LYS A 75 3.91 8.09 7.62
CA LYS A 75 3.28 8.73 8.79
C LYS A 75 2.06 7.95 9.27
N ALA A 76 1.21 7.47 8.35
CA ALA A 76 0.04 6.69 8.72
C ALA A 76 0.39 5.32 9.32
N ILE A 77 1.43 4.66 8.79
CA ILE A 77 1.96 3.41 9.34
C ILE A 77 2.51 3.65 10.74
N ALA A 78 3.34 4.68 10.92
CA ALA A 78 3.91 5.04 12.23
C ALA A 78 2.82 5.37 13.25
N ALA A 79 1.81 6.16 12.86
CA ALA A 79 0.67 6.48 13.71
C ALA A 79 -0.10 5.23 14.16
N TYR A 80 -0.25 4.24 13.27
CA TYR A 80 -0.85 2.96 13.64
C TYR A 80 0.02 2.18 14.63
N ILE A 81 1.32 2.02 14.35
CA ILE A 81 2.24 1.26 15.19
C ILE A 81 2.31 1.85 16.60
N ILE A 82 2.41 3.17 16.72
CA ILE A 82 2.59 3.86 18.00
C ILE A 82 1.26 4.02 18.75
N GLY A 83 0.19 4.36 18.04
CA GLY A 83 -1.04 4.84 18.67
C GLY A 83 -2.15 3.80 18.81
N ALA A 84 -2.10 2.69 18.07
CA ALA A 84 -3.27 1.80 17.94
C ALA A 84 -2.95 0.31 17.82
N ARG A 85 -1.78 -0.08 17.30
CA ARG A 85 -1.45 -1.51 17.13
C ARG A 85 -1.35 -2.18 18.50
N PRO A 86 -2.11 -3.26 18.76
CA PRO A 86 -1.94 -4.03 19.99
C PRO A 86 -0.50 -4.53 20.14
N ASP A 87 0.09 -4.34 21.31
CA ASP A 87 1.41 -4.87 21.62
C ASP A 87 1.28 -6.33 22.06
N ILE A 88 1.82 -7.24 21.24
CA ILE A 88 1.78 -8.68 21.47
C ILE A 88 3.18 -9.21 21.32
N LYS A 89 3.65 -9.88 22.38
CA LYS A 89 4.97 -10.49 22.40
C LYS A 89 5.15 -11.44 21.22
N ASN A 90 6.27 -11.31 20.52
CA ASN A 90 6.68 -12.12 19.36
C ASN A 90 5.79 -12.01 18.11
N GLU A 91 4.80 -11.12 18.07
CA GLU A 91 3.99 -10.90 16.87
C GLU A 91 4.57 -9.75 16.04
N ARG A 92 5.00 -10.07 14.82
CA ARG A 92 5.66 -9.12 13.91
C ARG A 92 4.77 -8.69 12.75
N ALA A 93 3.60 -9.29 12.55
CA ALA A 93 2.64 -8.84 11.55
C ALA A 93 2.28 -7.37 11.80
N LEU A 94 2.37 -6.54 10.75
CA LEU A 94 2.08 -5.12 10.86
C LEU A 94 0.63 -4.94 11.32
N PHE A 95 -0.32 -5.56 10.62
CA PHE A 95 -1.75 -5.35 10.84
C PHE A 95 -2.41 -6.47 11.65
N LEU A 96 -2.95 -6.11 12.81
CA LEU A 96 -3.60 -7.02 13.75
C LEU A 96 -5.09 -6.73 13.89
N SER A 97 -5.85 -7.75 14.31
CA SER A 97 -7.24 -7.61 14.76
C SER A 97 -7.31 -6.79 16.05
N PHE A 98 -8.53 -6.35 16.43
CA PHE A 98 -8.76 -5.55 17.65
C PHE A 98 -9.62 -6.29 18.69
N LYS A 99 -9.88 -7.58 18.47
CA LYS A 99 -10.66 -8.41 19.37
C LYS A 99 -9.77 -9.55 19.82
N SER A 100 -9.68 -9.76 21.13
CA SER A 100 -9.00 -10.93 21.67
C SER A 100 -9.69 -12.22 21.21
N PRO A 101 -8.94 -13.26 20.82
CA PRO A 101 -7.48 -13.28 20.63
C PRO A 101 -7.05 -12.44 19.41
N TYR A 102 -5.99 -11.65 19.60
CA TYR A 102 -5.47 -10.78 18.55
C TYR A 102 -4.72 -11.62 17.51
N TRP A 103 -5.08 -11.46 16.24
CA TRP A 103 -4.50 -12.21 15.12
C TRP A 103 -4.11 -11.29 13.98
N PRO A 104 -3.12 -11.66 13.15
CA PRO A 104 -2.91 -11.03 11.86
C PRO A 104 -4.23 -10.95 11.08
N ILE A 105 -4.49 -9.79 10.45
CA ILE A 105 -5.70 -9.65 9.65
C ILE A 105 -5.61 -10.48 8.37
N SER A 106 -6.76 -10.94 7.87
CA SER A 106 -6.81 -11.64 6.59
C SER A 106 -6.83 -10.68 5.40
N SER A 107 -6.48 -11.20 4.21
CA SER A 107 -6.66 -10.50 2.94
C SER A 107 -8.12 -10.09 2.66
N ASN A 108 -9.08 -10.88 3.14
CA ASN A 108 -10.51 -10.56 3.07
C ASN A 108 -10.85 -9.33 3.93
N THR A 109 -10.25 -9.21 5.11
CA THR A 109 -10.39 -8.02 5.96
C THR A 109 -9.83 -6.79 5.27
N VAL A 110 -8.65 -6.88 4.66
CA VAL A 110 -8.06 -5.78 3.87
C VAL A 110 -8.99 -5.37 2.73
N GLN A 111 -9.50 -6.34 1.95
CA GLN A 111 -10.41 -6.07 0.84
C GLN A 111 -11.71 -5.41 1.32
N TYR A 112 -12.27 -5.88 2.43
CA TYR A 112 -13.47 -5.30 3.05
C TYR A 112 -13.24 -3.85 3.46
N LEU A 113 -12.13 -3.55 4.15
CA LEU A 113 -11.82 -2.20 4.61
C LEU A 113 -11.64 -1.22 3.43
N ILE A 114 -10.94 -1.65 2.38
CA ILE A 114 -10.78 -0.87 1.15
C ILE A 114 -12.14 -0.59 0.51
N ARG A 115 -12.98 -1.62 0.33
CA ARG A 115 -14.33 -1.46 -0.25
C ARG A 115 -15.22 -0.54 0.59
N ALA A 116 -15.18 -0.68 1.92
CA ALA A 116 -15.95 0.16 2.82
C ALA A 116 -15.57 1.64 2.69
N LEU A 117 -14.27 1.94 2.58
CA LEU A 117 -13.81 3.31 2.36
C LEU A 117 -14.20 3.82 0.97
N MET A 118 -14.03 3.01 -0.07
CA MET A 118 -14.44 3.37 -1.42
C MET A 118 -15.93 3.71 -1.50
N LYS A 119 -16.78 2.92 -0.83
CA LYS A 119 -18.21 3.21 -0.71
C LYS A 119 -18.46 4.55 -0.01
N LYS A 120 -17.79 4.82 1.11
CA LYS A 120 -17.87 6.13 1.81
C LYS A 120 -17.42 7.29 0.94
N ALA A 121 -16.42 7.07 0.08
CA ALA A 121 -15.91 8.07 -0.84
C ALA A 121 -16.81 8.30 -2.07
N ASN A 122 -17.89 7.52 -2.22
CA ASN A 122 -18.74 7.43 -3.41
C ASN A 122 -17.95 7.04 -4.68
N VAL A 123 -17.02 6.09 -4.51
CA VAL A 123 -16.20 5.52 -5.58
C VAL A 123 -16.58 4.06 -5.75
N HIS A 124 -17.10 3.70 -6.93
CA HIS A 124 -17.38 2.31 -7.26
C HIS A 124 -16.10 1.57 -7.64
N GLY A 125 -15.92 0.36 -7.12
CA GLY A 125 -14.82 -0.52 -7.50
C GLY A 125 -14.34 -1.43 -6.36
N THR A 126 -13.17 -2.03 -6.56
CA THR A 126 -12.54 -2.95 -5.61
C THR A 126 -11.07 -2.60 -5.38
N ALA A 127 -10.40 -3.31 -4.47
CA ALA A 127 -8.95 -3.23 -4.32
C ALA A 127 -8.21 -3.51 -5.64
N TYR A 128 -8.72 -4.40 -6.49
CA TYR A 128 -8.16 -4.64 -7.82
C TYR A 128 -8.36 -3.45 -8.76
N SER A 129 -9.47 -2.74 -8.66
CA SER A 129 -9.69 -1.49 -9.41
C SER A 129 -8.69 -0.39 -9.03
N LEU A 130 -8.31 -0.30 -7.74
CA LEU A 130 -7.25 0.60 -7.29
C LEU A 130 -5.89 0.21 -7.88
N ARG A 131 -5.57 -1.08 -7.89
CA ARG A 131 -4.35 -1.59 -8.53
C ARG A 131 -4.30 -1.27 -10.01
N HIS A 132 -5.42 -1.41 -10.73
CA HIS A 132 -5.51 -1.02 -12.14
C HIS A 132 -5.30 0.47 -12.34
N SER A 133 -5.93 1.32 -11.51
CA SER A 133 -5.70 2.77 -11.58
C SER A 133 -4.24 3.14 -11.30
N PHE A 134 -3.60 2.47 -10.34
CA PHE A 134 -2.20 2.70 -10.01
C PHE A 134 -1.27 2.38 -11.19
N ALA A 135 -1.54 1.27 -11.85
CA ALA A 135 -0.81 0.88 -13.04
C ALA A 135 -1.00 1.83 -14.23
N GLN A 136 -2.22 2.29 -14.44
CA GLN A 136 -2.51 3.29 -15.47
C GLN A 136 -1.75 4.58 -15.18
N ASN A 137 -1.66 5.01 -13.91
CA ASN A 137 -0.86 6.17 -13.53
C ASN A 137 0.63 5.94 -13.83
N LEU A 138 1.17 4.76 -13.57
CA LEU A 138 2.57 4.46 -13.90
C LEU A 138 2.82 4.53 -15.41
N LEU A 139 1.94 3.92 -16.22
CA LEU A 139 2.02 4.01 -17.69
C LEU A 139 1.95 5.47 -18.17
N ALA A 140 1.00 6.23 -17.63
CA ALA A 140 0.84 7.65 -17.96
C ALA A 140 2.04 8.51 -17.56
N SER A 141 2.83 8.07 -16.58
CA SER A 141 4.04 8.75 -16.12
C SER A 141 5.30 8.32 -16.86
N GLY A 142 5.16 7.50 -17.92
CA GLY A 142 6.27 7.06 -18.76
C GLY A 142 6.85 5.69 -18.41
N ALA A 143 6.26 4.95 -17.45
CA ALA A 143 6.67 3.58 -17.20
C ALA A 143 6.31 2.68 -18.40
N SER A 144 7.21 1.77 -18.76
CA SER A 144 6.94 0.77 -19.78
C SER A 144 5.89 -0.24 -19.31
N VAL A 145 5.20 -0.85 -20.28
CA VAL A 145 4.23 -1.93 -20.02
C VAL A 145 4.90 -3.13 -19.33
N PHE A 146 6.20 -3.36 -19.57
CA PHE A 146 6.96 -4.43 -18.94
C PHE A 146 7.21 -4.16 -17.46
N GLU A 147 7.64 -2.95 -17.10
CA GLU A 147 7.82 -2.54 -15.69
C GLU A 147 6.52 -2.62 -14.90
N VAL A 148 5.40 -2.20 -15.51
CA VAL A 148 4.09 -2.28 -14.88
C VAL A 148 3.62 -3.74 -14.71
N LYS A 149 3.90 -4.62 -15.66
CA LYS A 149 3.56 -6.05 -15.57
C LYS A 149 4.37 -6.78 -14.50
N ASP A 150 5.67 -6.50 -14.38
CA ASP A 150 6.54 -7.07 -13.34
C ASP A 150 6.13 -6.57 -11.95
N MET A 151 5.89 -5.27 -11.81
CA MET A 151 5.32 -4.70 -10.60
C MET A 151 3.95 -5.32 -10.25
N MET A 152 3.19 -5.76 -11.26
CA MET A 152 1.93 -6.44 -11.06
C MET A 152 2.03 -7.94 -10.73
N GLY A 153 3.21 -8.57 -10.82
CA GLY A 153 3.40 -9.99 -10.51
C GLY A 153 2.56 -10.92 -11.37
N HIS A 154 2.45 -10.63 -12.67
CA HIS A 154 1.89 -11.57 -13.63
C HIS A 154 2.98 -12.56 -14.07
N ASP A 155 2.94 -13.77 -13.51
CA ASP A 155 3.68 -14.94 -13.98
C ASP A 155 3.32 -15.21 -15.44
N VAL A 156 4.20 -14.82 -16.34
CA VAL A 156 4.65 -15.51 -17.57
C VAL A 156 5.11 -14.40 -18.51
N LEU A 157 6.42 -14.15 -18.49
CA LEU A 157 7.23 -14.21 -19.70
C LEU A 157 8.64 -14.57 -19.24
N GLN A 158 9.11 -15.72 -19.71
CA GLN A 158 10.51 -16.07 -19.59
C GLN A 158 11.33 -15.00 -20.27
N THR A 159 12.10 -14.22 -19.50
CA THR A 159 13.35 -13.59 -19.94
C THR A 159 14.11 -13.02 -18.74
N THR A 160 15.08 -13.82 -18.28
CA THR A 160 16.40 -13.38 -17.81
C THR A 160 16.50 -12.12 -16.94
N GLY A 161 16.36 -12.32 -15.63
CA GLY A 161 17.43 -12.03 -14.66
C GLY A 161 17.67 -10.60 -14.18
N ASN A 162 17.29 -9.54 -14.89
CA ASN A 162 17.72 -8.17 -14.53
C ASN A 162 16.61 -7.10 -14.65
N TYR A 163 15.47 -7.24 -13.97
CA TYR A 163 14.44 -6.18 -13.93
C TYR A 163 13.89 -5.84 -12.52
N LEU A 164 14.34 -6.54 -11.48
CA LEU A 164 13.79 -6.42 -10.11
C LEU A 164 14.29 -5.22 -9.29
N SER A 165 15.13 -4.36 -9.88
CA SER A 165 15.28 -2.98 -9.43
C SER A 165 14.30 -2.09 -10.19
N ILE A 166 13.00 -2.45 -10.20
CA ILE A 166 11.96 -1.62 -10.81
C ILE A 166 12.18 -0.22 -10.27
N ASP A 167 12.48 0.69 -11.20
CA ASP A 167 13.20 1.92 -10.95
C ASP A 167 12.58 2.66 -9.77
N THR A 168 13.20 2.48 -8.60
CA THR A 168 12.73 3.08 -7.35
C THR A 168 12.68 4.60 -7.54
N GLU A 169 13.49 5.13 -8.45
CA GLU A 169 13.48 6.53 -8.86
C GLU A 169 12.21 6.90 -9.62
N LEU A 170 11.76 6.09 -10.58
CA LEU A 170 10.52 6.33 -11.31
C LEU A 170 9.30 6.23 -10.39
N MET A 171 9.25 5.21 -9.53
CA MET A 171 8.16 5.09 -8.54
C MET A 171 8.15 6.27 -7.57
N ARG A 172 9.34 6.67 -7.09
CA ARG A 172 9.53 7.86 -6.26
C ARG A 172 9.00 9.09 -7.00
N LYS A 173 9.42 9.34 -8.24
CA LYS A 173 8.97 10.50 -9.03
C LYS A 173 7.45 10.60 -9.09
N VAL A 174 6.75 9.51 -9.46
CA VAL A 174 5.28 9.52 -9.55
C VAL A 174 4.61 9.76 -8.20
N LEU A 175 5.16 9.16 -7.14
CA LEU A 175 4.59 9.25 -5.81
C LEU A 175 4.79 10.62 -5.15
N PHE A 176 5.95 11.24 -5.34
CA PHE A 176 6.30 12.53 -4.74
C PHE A 176 5.91 13.74 -5.62
N ASP A 177 5.80 13.60 -6.95
CA ASP A 177 5.33 14.70 -7.83
C ASP A 177 3.83 14.98 -7.70
N GLU A 178 3.02 14.02 -7.26
CA GLU A 178 1.60 14.28 -6.96
C GLU A 178 1.40 15.09 -5.66
N GLU A 179 2.32 15.00 -4.69
CA GLU A 179 2.23 15.75 -3.42
C GLU A 179 2.66 17.23 -3.59
N THR A 180 3.59 17.53 -4.50
CA THR A 180 4.07 18.90 -4.76
C THR A 180 3.07 19.75 -5.56
N LYS A 181 2.23 19.15 -6.42
CA LYS A 181 1.21 19.88 -7.19
C LYS A 181 0.02 20.39 -6.37
N GLN A 182 -0.08 20.00 -5.10
CA GLN A 182 -1.22 20.35 -4.24
C GLN A 182 -0.96 21.59 -3.35
N PHE A 183 0.25 22.17 -3.42
CA PHE A 183 0.64 23.38 -2.67
C PHE A 183 0.97 24.60 -3.56
N SER A 184 0.68 24.53 -4.86
CA SER A 184 0.85 25.63 -5.82
C SER A 184 -0.49 26.03 -6.43
N GLY A 185 -1.40 26.53 -5.60
CA GLY A 185 -2.71 27.07 -5.97
C GLY A 185 -3.33 27.84 -4.83
#